data_AF-A0A946YWI2-F1
#
_entry.id   AF-A0A946YWI2-F1
#
_cell.length_a   1.000
_cell.length_b   1.000
_cell.length_c   1.000
_cell.angle_alpha   90.00
_cell.angle_beta   90.00
_cell.angle_gamma   90.00
#
_symmetry.space_group_name_H-M   'P 1'
#
loop_
_entity.id
_entity.type
_entity.pdbx_description
1 polymer ?
#
loop_
_entity_poly.entity_id
_entity_poly.type
_entity_poly.pdbx_seq_one_letter_code
_entity_poly.pdbx_strand_id
1 'polypeptide(L)'
;WIEYSFSATVMVLLISSYSGITDITSIIGIAGANVGMILFGWIQERMNPPDRTSTTMMPFWFGTIVGLAPWIAVVTNIIGSETVPGFVYGIIVAQFIFFFSFGLNQWLQYRRIGRWADYAFGEKTYLVLSLGAKSVLAWQIYGGSLGN
;
A
#
# COMPACT_ATOMS: atom_id res chain seq x y z
N TRP A 1 4.19 -11.51 0.58
CA TRP A 1 4.53 -10.60 1.71
C TRP A 1 5.95 -10.04 1.66
N ILE A 2 7.00 -10.87 1.64
CA ILE A 2 8.40 -10.38 1.62
C ILE A 2 8.69 -9.45 0.42
N GLU A 3 8.22 -9.82 -0.78
CA GLU A 3 8.38 -8.94 -1.94
C GLU A 3 7.69 -7.59 -1.74
N TYR A 4 6.43 -7.57 -1.27
CA TYR A 4 5.72 -6.33 -0.96
C TYR A 4 6.39 -5.49 0.13
N SER A 5 6.99 -6.09 1.16
CA SER A 5 7.64 -5.31 2.22
C SER A 5 8.84 -4.52 1.70
N PHE A 6 9.48 -4.99 0.64
CA PHE A 6 10.52 -4.23 -0.06
C PHE A 6 9.93 -3.32 -1.13
N SER A 7 9.19 -3.90 -2.08
CA SER A 7 8.75 -3.16 -3.27
C SER A 7 7.80 -2.02 -2.91
N ALA A 8 6.78 -2.27 -2.07
CA ALA A 8 5.81 -1.24 -1.71
C ALA A 8 6.45 -0.17 -0.82
N THR A 9 7.47 -0.54 -0.05
CA THR A 9 8.22 0.41 0.76
C THR A 9 9.03 1.36 -0.12
N VAL A 10 9.72 0.86 -1.15
CA VAL A 10 10.37 1.73 -2.15
C VAL A 10 9.35 2.64 -2.81
N MET A 11 8.18 2.12 -3.20
CA MET A 11 7.12 2.92 -3.81
C MET A 11 6.62 4.05 -2.91
N VAL A 12 6.31 3.77 -1.64
CA VAL A 12 5.82 4.82 -0.72
C VAL A 12 6.89 5.85 -0.39
N LEU A 13 8.16 5.45 -0.36
CA LEU A 13 9.28 6.38 -0.19
C LEU A 13 9.40 7.32 -1.39
N LEU A 14 9.29 6.80 -2.62
CA LEU A 14 9.26 7.64 -3.82
C LEU A 14 8.09 8.63 -3.79
N ILE A 15 6.87 8.16 -3.46
CA ILE A 15 5.69 9.01 -3.33
C ILE A 15 5.92 10.10 -2.27
N SER A 16 6.51 9.74 -1.13
CA SER A 16 6.84 10.66 -0.04
C SER A 16 7.82 11.74 -0.50
N SER A 17 8.88 11.35 -1.20
CA SER A 17 9.86 12.29 -1.76
C SER A 17 9.25 13.23 -2.79
N TYR A 18 8.43 12.72 -3.73
CA TYR A 18 7.70 13.57 -4.68
C TYR A 18 6.68 14.49 -4.02
N SER A 19 6.19 14.11 -2.84
CA SER A 19 5.30 14.93 -2.02
C SER A 19 6.06 15.97 -1.18
N GLY A 20 7.39 15.96 -1.20
CA GLY A 20 8.26 16.91 -0.48
C GLY A 20 8.81 16.41 0.87
N ILE A 21 8.58 15.15 1.23
CA ILE A 21 9.09 14.55 2.47
C ILE A 21 10.46 13.93 2.21
N THR A 22 11.52 14.64 2.58
CA THR A 22 12.92 14.22 2.35
C THR A 22 13.73 14.07 3.64
N ASP A 23 13.19 14.48 4.79
CA ASP A 23 13.87 14.31 6.07
C ASP A 23 14.06 12.82 6.42
N ILE A 24 15.26 12.48 6.90
CA ILE A 24 15.66 11.10 7.15
C ILE A 24 14.84 10.43 8.25
N THR A 25 14.43 11.17 9.29
CA THR A 25 13.64 10.61 10.38
C THR A 25 12.24 10.24 9.90
N SER A 26 11.65 11.10 9.07
CA SER A 26 10.35 10.86 8.42
C SER A 26 10.40 9.67 7.47
N ILE A 27 11.46 9.58 6.66
CA ILE A 27 11.69 8.45 5.73
C ILE A 27 11.79 7.12 6.49
N ILE A 28 12.56 7.06 7.58
CA ILE A 28 12.69 5.85 8.40
C ILE A 28 11.34 5.46 9.01
N GLY A 29 10.59 6.43 9.54
CA GLY A 29 9.26 6.20 10.11
C GLY A 29 8.27 5.65 9.08
N ILE A 30 8.22 6.25 7.88
CA ILE A 30 7.37 5.82 6.77
C ILE A 30 7.75 4.41 6.30
N ALA A 31 9.05 4.14 6.15
CA ALA A 31 9.52 2.81 5.76
C ALA A 31 9.14 1.74 6.78
N GLY A 32 9.39 2.01 8.07
CA GLY A 32 9.03 1.11 9.16
C GLY A 32 7.53 0.84 9.23
N ALA A 33 6.70 1.89 9.08
CA ALA A 33 5.25 1.76 9.06
C ALA A 33 4.78 0.90 7.87
N ASN A 34 5.30 1.16 6.66
CA ASN A 34 4.88 0.41 5.48
C ASN A 34 5.31 -1.07 5.55
N VAL A 35 6.55 -1.35 6.00
CA VAL A 35 6.99 -2.72 6.27
C VAL A 35 6.09 -3.37 7.33
N GLY A 36 5.81 -2.68 8.42
CA GLY A 36 4.95 -3.15 9.51
C GLY A 36 3.55 -3.53 9.02
N MET A 37 2.92 -2.69 8.20
CA MET A 37 1.63 -3.01 7.57
C MET A 37 1.69 -4.33 6.80
N ILE A 38 2.72 -4.54 5.97
CA ILE A 38 2.86 -5.75 5.17
C ILE A 38 3.07 -6.98 6.07
N LEU A 39 3.86 -6.86 7.14
CA LEU A 39 4.07 -7.94 8.11
C LEU A 39 2.78 -8.29 8.86
N PHE A 40 1.92 -7.31 9.15
CA PHE A 40 0.60 -7.57 9.71
C PHE A 40 -0.32 -8.35 8.75
N GLY A 41 -0.24 -8.11 7.45
CA GLY A 41 -0.91 -8.94 6.44
C GLY A 41 -0.39 -10.38 6.44
N TRP A 42 0.92 -10.55 6.59
CA TRP A 42 1.50 -11.89 6.74
C TRP A 42 1.01 -12.59 8.03
N ILE A 43 0.98 -11.88 9.15
CA ILE A 43 0.45 -12.39 10.42
C ILE A 43 -1.04 -12.74 10.28
N GLN A 44 -1.83 -11.91 9.58
CA GLN A 44 -3.24 -12.17 9.29
C GLN A 44 -3.41 -13.54 8.61
N GLU A 45 -2.57 -13.86 7.64
CA GLU A 45 -2.59 -15.16 6.97
C GLU A 45 -2.18 -16.31 7.88
N ARG A 46 -1.09 -16.13 8.63
CA ARG A 46 -0.56 -17.15 9.54
C ARG A 46 -1.52 -17.47 10.69
N MET A 47 -2.25 -16.49 11.19
CA MET A 47 -3.23 -16.65 12.28
C MET A 47 -4.57 -17.21 11.80
N ASN A 48 -4.80 -17.31 10.49
CA ASN A 48 -6.06 -17.77 9.93
C ASN A 48 -5.81 -18.88 8.89
N PRO A 49 -5.40 -20.08 9.32
CA PRO A 49 -5.18 -21.21 8.42
C PRO A 49 -6.48 -21.67 7.73
N PRO A 50 -6.41 -22.47 6.65
CA PRO A 50 -7.59 -22.85 5.85
C PRO A 50 -8.69 -23.60 6.62
N ASP A 51 -8.29 -24.42 7.60
CA ASP A 51 -9.10 -25.29 8.46
C ASP A 51 -9.63 -24.60 9.72
N ARG A 52 -9.44 -23.28 9.84
CA ARG A 52 -9.88 -22.47 10.99
C ARG A 52 -11.39 -22.58 11.25
N THR A 53 -11.76 -22.67 12.53
CA THR A 53 -13.16 -22.63 13.00
C THR A 53 -13.70 -21.21 13.17
N SER A 54 -12.81 -20.22 13.38
CA SER A 54 -13.14 -18.81 13.44
C SER A 54 -12.08 -17.97 12.71
N THR A 55 -12.43 -16.74 12.35
CA THR A 55 -11.50 -15.82 11.67
C THR A 55 -11.24 -14.61 12.55
N THR A 56 -9.99 -14.38 12.92
CA THR A 56 -9.57 -13.14 13.57
C THR A 56 -9.15 -12.12 12.52
N MET A 57 -9.65 -10.89 12.64
CA MET A 57 -9.28 -9.76 11.77
C MET A 57 -8.37 -8.75 12.50
N MET A 58 -7.90 -9.08 13.70
CA MET A 58 -7.10 -8.16 14.50
C MET A 58 -5.78 -7.75 13.80
N PRO A 59 -4.98 -8.67 13.23
CA PRO A 59 -3.80 -8.28 12.47
C PRO A 59 -4.12 -7.36 11.27
N PHE A 60 -5.20 -7.65 10.53
CA PHE A 60 -5.66 -6.79 9.43
C PHE A 60 -5.89 -5.34 9.89
N TRP A 61 -6.57 -5.14 11.03
CA TRP A 61 -6.85 -3.79 11.54
C TRP A 61 -5.60 -3.09 12.06
N PHE A 62 -4.68 -3.80 12.72
CA PHE A 62 -3.38 -3.23 13.11
C PHE A 62 -2.56 -2.83 11.88
N GLY A 63 -2.52 -3.69 10.85
CA GLY A 63 -1.91 -3.36 9.57
C GLY A 63 -2.55 -2.12 8.93
N THR A 64 -3.87 -1.99 8.98
CA THR A 64 -4.59 -0.81 8.46
C THR A 64 -4.17 0.47 9.17
N ILE A 65 -4.15 0.47 10.51
CA ILE A 65 -3.76 1.65 11.30
C ILE A 65 -2.34 2.10 10.95
N VAL A 66 -1.40 1.16 10.94
CA VAL A 66 0.01 1.47 10.62
C VAL A 66 0.16 1.88 9.15
N GLY A 67 -0.58 1.23 8.25
CA GLY A 67 -0.58 1.51 6.81
C GLY A 67 -1.16 2.89 6.44
N LEU A 68 -2.01 3.48 7.29
CA LEU A 68 -2.52 4.83 7.09
C LEU A 68 -1.48 5.92 7.40
N ALA A 69 -0.49 5.64 8.26
CA ALA A 69 0.45 6.67 8.70
C ALA A 69 1.25 7.32 7.55
N PRO A 70 1.82 6.57 6.57
CA PRO A 70 2.44 7.17 5.39
C PRO A 70 1.52 8.07 4.58
N TRP A 71 0.25 7.67 4.40
CA TRP A 71 -0.72 8.44 3.63
C TRP A 71 -1.10 9.74 4.33
N ILE A 72 -1.27 9.71 5.66
CA ILE A 72 -1.51 10.91 6.46
C ILE A 72 -0.32 11.87 6.34
N ALA A 73 0.91 11.37 6.42
CA ALA A 73 2.11 12.19 6.26
C ALA A 73 2.16 12.87 4.87
N VAL A 74 1.93 12.09 3.80
CA VAL A 74 1.88 12.59 2.41
C VAL A 74 0.83 13.68 2.24
N VAL A 75 -0.41 13.42 2.68
CA VAL A 75 -1.51 14.39 2.56
C VAL A 75 -1.22 15.68 3.34
N THR A 76 -0.67 15.55 4.56
CA THR A 76 -0.31 16.71 5.40
C THR A 76 0.75 17.57 4.72
N ASN A 77 1.78 16.95 4.13
CA ASN A 77 2.85 17.70 3.48
C ASN A 77 2.37 18.45 2.22
N ILE A 78 1.42 17.87 1.49
CA ILE A 78 0.84 18.48 0.28
C ILE A 78 -0.05 19.66 0.63
N ILE A 79 -0.89 19.53 1.65
CA ILE A 79 -1.75 20.62 2.12
C ILE A 79 -0.90 21.80 2.61
N GLY A 80 0.24 21.51 3.24
CA GLY A 80 1.19 22.53 3.71
C GLY A 80 2.11 23.12 2.63
N SER A 81 2.07 22.61 1.40
CA SER A 81 2.97 23.05 0.32
C SER A 81 2.30 24.11 -0.56
N GLU A 82 3.03 25.19 -0.86
CA GLU A 82 2.54 26.27 -1.73
C GLU A 82 2.43 25.83 -3.20
N THR A 83 3.29 24.92 -3.63
CA THR A 83 3.36 24.46 -5.02
C THR A 83 3.68 22.97 -5.09
N VAL A 84 2.73 22.18 -5.60
CA VAL A 84 2.91 20.75 -5.86
C VAL A 84 2.75 20.50 -7.36
N PRO A 85 3.72 19.84 -8.03
CA PRO A 85 3.61 19.55 -9.45
C PRO A 85 2.36 18.72 -9.77
N GLY A 86 1.65 19.07 -10.85
CA GLY A 86 0.36 18.45 -11.19
C GLY A 86 0.38 16.92 -11.29
N PHE A 87 1.47 16.34 -11.81
CA PHE A 87 1.61 14.88 -11.94
C PHE A 87 1.67 14.15 -10.59
N VAL A 88 2.10 14.83 -9.52
CA VAL A 88 2.19 14.26 -8.16
C VAL A 88 0.79 13.96 -7.62
N TYR A 89 -0.19 14.83 -7.86
CA TYR A 89 -1.58 14.55 -7.52
C TYR A 89 -2.10 13.28 -8.23
N GLY A 90 -1.72 13.11 -9.51
CA GLY A 90 -2.03 11.91 -10.28
C GLY A 90 -1.43 10.64 -9.67
N ILE A 91 -0.18 10.71 -9.20
CA ILE A 91 0.49 9.62 -8.49
C ILE A 91 -0.31 9.23 -7.25
N ILE A 92 -0.65 10.22 -6.41
CA ILE A 92 -1.28 9.98 -5.12
C ILE A 92 -2.65 9.37 -5.28
N VAL A 93 -3.50 9.94 -6.13
CA VAL A 93 -4.86 9.41 -6.35
C VAL A 93 -4.80 7.98 -6.86
N ALA A 94 -3.98 7.70 -7.87
CA ALA A 94 -3.86 6.36 -8.42
C ALA A 94 -3.34 5.35 -7.39
N GLN A 95 -2.24 5.67 -6.71
CA GLN A 95 -1.63 4.78 -5.73
C GLN A 95 -2.48 4.60 -4.48
N PHE A 96 -3.25 5.62 -4.08
CA PHE A 96 -4.23 5.50 -3.01
C PHE A 96 -5.30 4.46 -3.37
N ILE A 97 -5.89 4.57 -4.56
CA ILE A 97 -6.89 3.58 -5.04
C ILE A 97 -6.30 2.17 -5.03
N PHE A 98 -5.08 1.98 -5.55
CA PHE A 98 -4.42 0.67 -5.53
C PHE A 98 -4.20 0.17 -4.11
N PHE A 99 -3.62 0.99 -3.23
CA PHE A 99 -3.29 0.62 -1.86
C PHE A 99 -4.52 0.16 -1.06
N PHE A 100 -5.62 0.91 -1.12
CA PHE A 100 -6.86 0.50 -0.47
C PHE A 100 -7.48 -0.74 -1.12
N SER A 101 -7.26 -0.97 -2.43
CA SER A 101 -7.68 -2.19 -3.11
C SER A 101 -6.92 -3.44 -2.60
N PHE A 102 -5.64 -3.32 -2.23
CA PHE A 102 -4.90 -4.41 -1.56
C PHE A 102 -5.54 -4.76 -0.22
N GLY A 103 -5.86 -3.76 0.59
CA GLY A 103 -6.55 -3.95 1.87
C GLY A 103 -7.93 -4.59 1.69
N LEU A 104 -8.70 -4.09 0.71
CA LEU A 104 -10.02 -4.64 0.37
C LEU A 104 -9.92 -6.10 -0.08
N ASN A 105 -8.94 -6.45 -0.91
CA ASN A 105 -8.70 -7.82 -1.35
C ASN A 105 -8.52 -8.76 -0.16
N GLN A 106 -7.66 -8.38 0.79
CA GLN A 106 -7.44 -9.15 2.02
C GLN A 106 -8.73 -9.27 2.84
N TRP A 107 -9.44 -8.16 3.02
CA TRP A 107 -10.66 -8.12 3.82
C TRP A 107 -11.74 -9.04 3.26
N LEU A 108 -11.97 -8.99 1.94
CA LEU A 108 -12.93 -9.86 1.24
C LEU A 108 -12.51 -11.34 1.32
N GLN A 109 -11.21 -11.63 1.17
CA GLN A 109 -10.66 -12.99 1.23
C GLN A 109 -10.88 -13.64 2.60
N TYR A 110 -10.54 -12.94 3.70
CA TYR A 110 -10.72 -13.50 5.04
C TYR A 110 -12.18 -13.52 5.49
N ARG A 111 -13.04 -12.65 4.95
CA ARG A 111 -14.49 -12.69 5.14
C ARG A 111 -15.21 -13.68 4.22
N ARG A 112 -14.50 -14.28 3.25
CA ARG A 112 -15.05 -15.21 2.24
C ARG A 112 -16.26 -14.65 1.49
N ILE A 113 -16.21 -13.38 1.08
CA ILE A 113 -17.33 -12.70 0.40
C ILE A 113 -17.24 -12.92 -1.12
N GLY A 114 -18.30 -13.49 -1.71
CA GLY A 114 -18.41 -13.68 -3.16
C GLY A 114 -17.27 -14.53 -3.73
N ARG A 115 -16.63 -14.05 -4.81
CA ARG A 115 -15.53 -14.76 -5.49
C ARG A 115 -14.27 -14.91 -4.62
N TRP A 116 -14.11 -14.07 -3.59
CA TRP A 116 -12.98 -14.11 -2.66
C TRP A 116 -13.09 -15.23 -1.62
N ALA A 117 -14.17 -16.01 -1.62
CA ALA A 117 -14.22 -17.27 -0.89
C ALA A 117 -13.17 -18.28 -1.39
N ASP A 118 -12.77 -18.18 -2.67
CA ASP A 118 -11.66 -18.93 -3.24
C ASP A 118 -10.33 -18.19 -3.01
N TYR A 119 -9.40 -18.83 -2.30
CA TYR A 119 -8.07 -18.30 -2.03
C TYR A 119 -7.31 -17.99 -3.32
N ALA A 120 -7.42 -18.83 -4.35
CA ALA A 120 -6.72 -18.64 -5.61
C ALA A 120 -7.18 -17.37 -6.34
N PHE A 121 -8.45 -16.96 -6.15
CA PHE A 121 -8.94 -15.71 -6.69
C PHE A 121 -8.34 -14.49 -5.95
N GLY A 122 -8.23 -14.56 -4.62
CA GLY A 122 -7.56 -13.53 -3.83
C GLY A 122 -6.09 -13.36 -4.21
N GLU A 123 -5.37 -14.46 -4.40
CA GLU A 123 -3.96 -14.45 -4.81
C GLU A 123 -3.77 -13.87 -6.22
N LYS A 124 -4.60 -14.29 -7.18
CA LYS A 124 -4.58 -13.69 -8.54
C LYS A 124 -4.84 -12.19 -8.51
N THR A 125 -5.75 -11.75 -7.65
CA THR A 125 -6.06 -10.32 -7.49
C THR A 125 -4.86 -9.55 -6.96
N TYR A 126 -4.11 -10.09 -5.99
CA TYR A 126 -2.85 -9.49 -5.53
C TYR A 126 -1.82 -9.32 -6.64
N LEU A 127 -1.65 -10.34 -7.50
CA LEU A 127 -0.72 -10.26 -8.63
C LEU A 127 -1.11 -9.16 -9.63
N VAL A 128 -2.40 -9.07 -9.99
CA VAL A 128 -2.92 -8.04 -10.90
C VAL A 128 -2.77 -6.64 -10.30
N LEU A 129 -3.13 -6.47 -9.02
CA LEU A 129 -2.96 -5.20 -8.32
C LEU A 129 -1.49 -4.79 -8.23
N SER A 130 -0.58 -5.74 -7.97
CA SER A 130 0.87 -5.51 -7.89
C SER A 130 1.43 -5.02 -9.22
N LEU A 131 1.09 -5.70 -10.31
CA LEU A 131 1.50 -5.31 -11.65
C LEU A 131 0.96 -3.91 -11.98
N GLY A 132 -0.35 -3.69 -11.81
CA GLY A 132 -1.00 -2.42 -12.10
C GLY A 132 -0.42 -1.25 -11.31
N ALA A 133 -0.32 -1.39 -9.98
CA ALA A 133 0.18 -0.32 -9.10
C ALA A 133 1.61 0.07 -9.44
N LYS A 134 2.51 -0.92 -9.61
CA LYS A 134 3.91 -0.69 -9.95
C LYS A 134 4.07 -0.05 -11.32
N SER A 135 3.38 -0.58 -12.34
CA SER A 135 3.46 -0.04 -13.70
C SER A 135 2.93 1.39 -13.77
N VAL A 136 1.78 1.67 -13.16
CA VAL A 136 1.20 3.03 -13.15
C VAL A 136 2.13 4.01 -12.46
N LEU A 137 2.68 3.67 -11.29
CA LEU A 137 3.63 4.54 -10.60
C LEU A 137 4.87 4.81 -11.45
N ALA A 138 5.46 3.76 -12.02
CA ALA A 138 6.68 3.85 -12.82
C ALA A 138 6.49 4.80 -14.01
N TRP A 139 5.39 4.66 -14.75
CA TRP A 139 5.11 5.51 -15.90
C TRP A 139 4.74 6.95 -15.51
N GLN A 140 4.03 7.16 -14.41
CA GLN A 140 3.74 8.52 -13.92
C GLN A 140 5.01 9.26 -13.48
N ILE A 141 5.91 8.58 -12.77
CA ILE A 141 7.22 9.13 -12.40
C ILE A 141 8.05 9.40 -13.65
N TYR A 142 8.11 8.45 -14.58
CA TYR A 142 8.87 8.61 -15.81
C TYR A 142 8.39 9.83 -16.61
N GLY A 143 7.10 9.91 -16.96
CA GLY A 143 6.57 11.02 -17.73
C GLY A 143 6.59 12.36 -17.01
N GLY A 144 6.48 12.36 -15.68
CA GLY A 144 6.47 13.59 -14.87
C GLY A 144 7.85 14.17 -14.57
N SER A 145 8.91 13.35 -14.57
CA SER A 145 10.23 13.73 -14.03
C SER A 145 11.43 13.29 -14.87
N LEU A 146 11.38 12.13 -15.55
CA LEU A 146 12.53 11.53 -16.24
C LEU A 146 12.47 11.59 -17.77
N GLY A 147 11.27 11.78 -18.33
CA GLY A 147 11.01 11.76 -19.77
C GLY A 147 11.03 13.15 -20.43
N ASN A 148 11.33 14.21 -19.66
CA ASN A 148 11.48 15.57 -20.13
C ASN A 148 12.94 16.00 -20.06
#